data_AF-A0A3N4Z845-F1
#
_entry.id   AF-A0A3N4Z845-F1
#
_cell.length_a   1.000
_cell.length_b   1.000
_cell.length_c   1.000
_cell.angle_alpha   90.00
_cell.angle_beta   90.00
_cell.angle_gamma   90.00
#
_symmetry.space_group_name_H-M   'P 1'
#
loop_
_entity.id
_entity.type
_entity.pdbx_description
1 polymer ?
#
loop_
_entity_poly.entity_id
_entity_poly.type
_entity_poly.pdbx_seq_one_letter_code
_entity_poly.pdbx_strand_id
1 'polypeptide(L)'
;MHAACALGARRGLATAHAVTRPAPVHVQDREDFVSTDLGAPAAATPSQDPPATLPTGAPAHDRSSAAVRSARPRARGAATGATTTAGTVTAGAATSGTAATGPAATRAARPAARRRRILPALVLGAVLVVVWETVARTGLVPAVFLPAPTAVAERLAEDLTTGGLARYVLPTLVEAVLGSALGAAVALPLGYLVFRSRHASAALEPYIAASQAIPAVALAPLLVLWLGYGLLPIVVLCALLVFFPILLATVLGLRTLDPDVVAAARLDGAGSWSLLRHVELPLAWPSILTGVRNGFTLSVTGAVVGEFVMGGHGLGMLLSARGLAADTTGIFSALIVLCALAMTIYGLLGALERRTAD
;
A
#
# COMPACT_ATOMS: atom_id res chain seq x y z
N MET A 1 82.45 -2.13 78.70
CA MET A 1 82.42 -3.57 78.41
C MET A 1 81.45 -3.81 77.26
N HIS A 2 81.92 -4.48 76.21
CA HIS A 2 81.23 -5.09 75.05
C HIS A 2 79.81 -5.62 75.34
N ALA A 3 78.85 -5.81 74.42
CA ALA A 3 78.68 -5.61 72.96
C ALA A 3 77.24 -6.06 72.57
N ALA A 4 76.80 -5.67 71.35
CA ALA A 4 75.80 -6.34 70.47
C ALA A 4 74.30 -6.25 70.85
N CYS A 5 73.30 -6.14 69.95
CA CYS A 5 73.18 -6.05 68.48
C CYS A 5 71.71 -5.57 68.24
N ALA A 6 71.42 -4.46 67.54
CA ALA A 6 71.03 -4.37 66.12
C ALA A 6 69.97 -5.43 65.71
N LEU A 7 68.80 -5.19 65.11
CA LEU A 7 68.16 -4.21 64.21
C LEU A 7 66.64 -4.54 64.29
N GLY A 8 65.63 -3.79 63.89
CA GLY A 8 65.43 -2.59 63.09
C GLY A 8 63.90 -2.38 63.03
N ALA A 9 63.43 -1.15 63.20
CA ALA A 9 62.94 -0.28 62.11
C ALA A 9 61.41 -0.42 61.88
N ARG A 10 60.63 0.55 62.38
CA ARG A 10 60.11 1.77 61.70
C ARG A 10 58.74 1.49 61.05
N ARG A 11 57.63 1.99 61.63
CA ARG A 11 57.03 3.34 61.41
C ARG A 11 56.90 3.72 59.92
N GLY A 12 55.64 3.85 59.48
CA GLY A 12 55.23 5.01 58.69
C GLY A 12 54.48 4.74 57.38
N LEU A 13 53.22 5.18 57.39
CA LEU A 13 52.53 5.95 56.35
C LEU A 13 51.91 5.25 55.12
N ALA A 14 50.61 5.53 55.04
CA ALA A 14 49.66 5.34 53.96
C ALA A 14 50.14 5.75 52.55
N THR A 15 49.72 5.02 51.52
CA THR A 15 48.68 5.42 50.53
C THR A 15 48.67 4.48 49.31
N ALA A 16 47.47 4.33 48.73
CA ALA A 16 47.17 3.99 47.33
C ALA A 16 47.04 2.51 46.87
N HIS A 17 45.98 2.35 46.06
CA HIS A 17 45.71 1.38 44.99
C HIS A 17 45.07 0.00 45.27
N ALA A 18 43.77 -0.06 44.90
CA ALA A 18 43.26 -0.82 43.76
C ALA A 18 42.77 -2.27 43.95
N VAL A 19 41.75 -2.56 43.13
CA VAL A 19 41.30 -3.87 42.62
C VAL A 19 40.44 -4.72 43.57
N THR A 20 39.13 -4.65 43.38
CA THR A 20 38.20 -5.74 43.71
C THR A 20 37.69 -6.37 42.41
N ARG A 21 38.25 -7.53 42.05
CA ARG A 21 37.70 -8.46 41.05
C ARG A 21 36.60 -9.31 41.71
N PRO A 22 35.43 -9.51 41.09
CA PRO A 22 34.54 -10.62 41.45
C PRO A 22 34.92 -11.92 40.70
N ALA A 23 34.61 -13.05 41.34
CA ALA A 23 35.00 -14.43 41.04
C ALA A 23 34.44 -15.02 39.73
N PRO A 24 35.04 -16.11 39.18
CA PRO A 24 34.60 -16.72 37.93
C PRO A 24 33.34 -17.58 38.11
N VAL A 25 32.37 -17.42 37.20
CA VAL A 25 31.20 -18.32 37.06
C VAL A 25 31.52 -19.34 35.97
N HIS A 26 31.45 -20.61 36.33
CA HIS A 26 31.64 -21.75 35.45
C HIS A 26 30.51 -21.84 34.40
N VAL A 27 30.92 -21.95 33.14
CA VAL A 27 30.11 -22.36 32.00
C VAL A 27 29.99 -23.89 32.04
N GLN A 28 28.76 -24.42 32.01
CA GLN A 28 28.49 -25.84 31.84
C GLN A 28 27.50 -26.01 30.67
N ASP A 29 27.94 -26.81 29.70
CA ASP A 29 27.31 -27.09 28.42
C ASP A 29 25.89 -27.64 28.52
N ARG A 30 25.03 -27.21 27.59
CA ARG A 30 23.63 -27.65 27.47
C ARG A 30 23.42 -28.23 26.08
N GLU A 31 24.00 -29.41 25.87
CA GLU A 31 23.76 -30.29 24.73
C GLU A 31 23.62 -31.69 25.35
N ASP A 32 22.40 -32.14 25.65
CA ASP A 32 22.05 -33.54 25.94
C ASP A 32 20.55 -33.64 26.32
N PHE A 33 19.66 -33.49 25.33
CA PHE A 33 18.34 -34.12 25.42
C PHE A 33 17.77 -34.27 24.03
N VAL A 34 17.96 -35.45 23.44
CA VAL A 34 17.05 -36.18 22.55
C VAL A 34 17.89 -37.23 21.82
N SER A 35 17.87 -38.46 22.33
CA SER A 35 17.94 -39.71 21.55
C SER A 35 17.74 -40.93 22.45
N THR A 36 16.81 -41.80 22.04
CA THR A 36 16.75 -43.26 22.35
C THR A 36 16.10 -43.60 23.71
N ASP A 37 15.07 -44.46 23.83
CA ASP A 37 15.00 -45.80 23.27
C ASP A 37 13.56 -46.40 23.18
N LEU A 38 13.44 -47.38 22.29
CA LEU A 38 12.33 -48.30 22.05
C LEU A 38 12.07 -49.25 23.24
N GLY A 39 10.82 -49.70 23.39
CA GLY A 39 10.47 -50.86 24.20
C GLY A 39 8.99 -51.24 24.16
N ALA A 40 8.59 -52.06 23.18
CA ALA A 40 7.36 -52.88 23.21
C ALA A 40 7.60 -54.13 24.12
N PRO A 41 6.61 -54.99 24.51
CA PRO A 41 5.49 -55.50 23.69
C PRO A 41 4.16 -55.88 24.41
N ALA A 42 3.21 -56.38 23.60
CA ALA A 42 2.28 -57.51 23.85
C ALA A 42 0.75 -57.25 23.80
N ALA A 43 0.18 -57.68 22.66
CA ALA A 43 -0.97 -58.59 22.50
C ALA A 43 -2.38 -58.21 23.02
N ALA A 44 -3.32 -58.01 22.08
CA ALA A 44 -4.51 -58.86 21.90
C ALA A 44 -5.33 -58.46 20.65
N THR A 45 -5.43 -59.38 19.69
CA THR A 45 -6.49 -59.46 18.67
C THR A 45 -7.23 -60.78 18.92
N PRO A 46 -8.55 -60.87 18.67
CA PRO A 46 -9.02 -61.56 17.45
C PRO A 46 -10.24 -60.84 16.82
N SER A 47 -10.24 -60.51 15.52
CA SER A 47 -10.72 -61.33 14.39
C SER A 47 -12.20 -61.75 14.46
N GLN A 48 -13.05 -61.12 13.66
CA GLN A 48 -14.16 -61.78 12.96
C GLN A 48 -14.30 -61.17 11.55
N ASP A 49 -14.32 -62.05 10.56
CA ASP A 49 -14.46 -61.82 9.12
C ASP A 49 -15.48 -62.88 8.57
N PRO A 50 -15.93 -62.83 7.29
CA PRO A 50 -17.34 -62.81 6.85
C PRO A 50 -17.81 -64.16 6.21
N PRO A 51 -18.88 -64.32 5.35
CA PRO A 51 -18.92 -63.80 3.95
C PRO A 51 -20.31 -63.60 3.23
N ALA A 52 -20.24 -62.90 2.09
CA ALA A 52 -20.91 -63.09 0.78
C ALA A 52 -22.43 -63.38 0.60
N THR A 53 -23.04 -62.65 -0.36
CA THR A 53 -23.71 -63.24 -1.56
C THR A 53 -23.89 -62.19 -2.69
N LEU A 54 -23.41 -62.54 -3.88
CA LEU A 54 -23.64 -61.93 -5.21
C LEU A 54 -24.95 -62.52 -5.83
N PRO A 55 -25.27 -62.31 -7.13
CA PRO A 55 -25.48 -61.11 -7.96
C PRO A 55 -26.88 -61.16 -8.65
N THR A 56 -27.16 -60.30 -9.66
CA THR A 56 -27.99 -60.50 -10.90
C THR A 56 -28.65 -59.16 -11.27
N GLY A 57 -28.55 -58.58 -12.47
CA GLY A 57 -27.90 -58.96 -13.72
C GLY A 57 -27.86 -57.76 -14.68
N ALA A 58 -26.92 -57.80 -15.62
CA ALA A 58 -27.02 -57.15 -16.93
C ALA A 58 -27.87 -58.07 -17.86
N PRO A 59 -28.34 -57.71 -19.08
CA PRO A 59 -27.61 -56.89 -20.05
C PRO A 59 -28.42 -56.00 -21.04
N ALA A 60 -27.63 -55.16 -21.72
CA ALA A 60 -27.64 -54.77 -23.15
C ALA A 60 -28.89 -54.95 -24.04
N HIS A 61 -29.20 -53.91 -24.81
CA HIS A 61 -29.31 -53.85 -26.30
C HIS A 61 -30.16 -52.61 -26.67
N ASP A 62 -29.68 -51.61 -27.43
CA ASP A 62 -29.32 -51.56 -28.85
C ASP A 62 -30.42 -50.87 -29.69
N ARG A 63 -29.96 -50.11 -30.70
CA ARG A 63 -30.65 -49.51 -31.87
C ARG A 63 -31.41 -48.21 -31.63
N SER A 64 -30.97 -47.07 -32.19
CA SER A 64 -30.89 -46.71 -33.62
C SER A 64 -32.27 -46.48 -34.26
N SER A 65 -32.40 -45.26 -34.79
CA SER A 65 -33.14 -44.87 -36.00
C SER A 65 -34.60 -44.38 -35.93
N ALA A 66 -34.85 -43.43 -36.84
CA ALA A 66 -36.11 -42.91 -37.38
C ALA A 66 -36.85 -41.86 -36.53
N ALA A 67 -36.74 -40.57 -36.85
CA ALA A 67 -37.41 -39.85 -37.95
C ALA A 67 -38.86 -39.44 -37.63
N VAL A 68 -39.28 -38.35 -38.27
CA VAL A 68 -40.67 -38.02 -38.66
C VAL A 68 -41.37 -36.86 -37.91
N ARG A 69 -41.37 -35.72 -38.64
CA ARG A 69 -42.48 -34.81 -39.01
C ARG A 69 -43.24 -33.97 -37.95
N SER A 70 -43.35 -32.70 -38.35
CA SER A 70 -44.54 -31.81 -38.32
C SER A 70 -44.93 -31.21 -36.94
N ALA A 71 -45.37 -29.97 -36.80
CA ALA A 71 -46.05 -29.08 -37.74
C ALA A 71 -45.91 -27.59 -37.35
N ARG A 72 -45.96 -26.71 -38.37
CA ARG A 72 -46.37 -25.30 -38.26
C ARG A 72 -47.89 -25.21 -37.97
N PRO A 73 -48.39 -24.05 -37.52
CA PRO A 73 -49.02 -23.08 -38.45
C PRO A 73 -48.50 -21.65 -38.15
N ARG A 74 -48.22 -20.70 -39.07
CA ARG A 74 -48.81 -20.22 -40.34
C ARG A 74 -50.16 -19.50 -40.18
N ALA A 75 -50.11 -18.17 -40.11
CA ALA A 75 -51.05 -17.24 -40.74
C ALA A 75 -50.24 -15.98 -41.13
N ARG A 76 -49.98 -15.71 -42.42
CA ARG A 76 -50.84 -15.02 -43.42
C ARG A 76 -51.14 -13.57 -42.98
N GLY A 77 -50.95 -12.54 -43.80
CA GLY A 77 -50.56 -12.39 -45.21
C GLY A 77 -50.27 -10.90 -45.45
N ALA A 78 -49.26 -10.58 -46.27
CA ALA A 78 -49.39 -10.23 -47.69
C ALA A 78 -49.91 -8.79 -47.89
N ALA A 79 -48.99 -7.88 -48.24
CA ALA A 79 -48.86 -7.29 -49.58
C ALA A 79 -49.76 -6.03 -49.70
N THR A 80 -49.38 -4.91 -50.30
CA THR A 80 -48.77 -4.71 -51.62
C THR A 80 -48.54 -3.19 -51.76
N GLY A 81 -47.63 -2.76 -52.64
CA GLY A 81 -47.73 -1.43 -53.26
C GLY A 81 -46.46 -0.59 -53.21
N ALA A 82 -45.64 -0.74 -54.24
CA ALA A 82 -44.71 0.31 -54.66
C ALA A 82 -45.49 1.39 -55.42
N THR A 83 -45.26 2.67 -55.14
CA THR A 83 -45.45 3.76 -56.12
C THR A 83 -44.56 4.94 -55.74
N THR A 84 -43.69 5.28 -56.69
CA THR A 84 -42.92 6.51 -56.88
C THR A 84 -43.71 7.79 -56.63
N THR A 85 -43.15 8.79 -55.93
CA THR A 85 -43.35 10.22 -56.24
C THR A 85 -42.16 11.06 -55.72
N ALA A 86 -41.85 12.07 -56.52
CA ALA A 86 -40.70 12.96 -56.53
C ALA A 86 -40.74 14.12 -55.52
N GLY A 87 -39.62 14.85 -55.43
CA GLY A 87 -39.47 16.21 -54.88
C GLY A 87 -39.37 16.25 -53.35
N THR A 88 -38.46 16.97 -52.71
CA THR A 88 -38.08 18.36 -52.97
C THR A 88 -36.75 18.67 -52.29
N VAL A 89 -35.89 19.36 -53.03
CA VAL A 89 -34.68 20.05 -52.58
C VAL A 89 -35.03 21.15 -51.58
N THR A 90 -34.29 21.28 -50.48
CA THR A 90 -33.94 22.61 -49.95
C THR A 90 -32.62 22.58 -49.20
N ALA A 91 -31.61 23.08 -49.88
CA ALA A 91 -30.46 23.72 -49.28
C ALA A 91 -30.88 25.09 -48.74
N GLY A 92 -30.23 25.56 -47.67
CA GLY A 92 -30.38 26.91 -47.14
C GLY A 92 -29.70 26.99 -45.77
N ALA A 93 -28.39 27.21 -45.68
CA ALA A 93 -27.68 28.47 -45.89
C ALA A 93 -27.35 29.14 -44.55
N ALA A 94 -26.11 29.63 -44.52
CA ALA A 94 -25.42 30.24 -43.41
C ALA A 94 -26.14 31.46 -42.82
N THR A 95 -25.90 31.66 -41.52
CA THR A 95 -25.87 32.99 -40.91
C THR A 95 -24.59 33.12 -40.11
N SER A 96 -23.61 33.77 -40.73
CA SER A 96 -22.50 34.44 -40.06
C SER A 96 -23.00 35.84 -39.66
N GLY A 97 -22.71 36.32 -38.46
CA GLY A 97 -22.89 37.76 -38.17
C GLY A 97 -23.00 38.22 -36.72
N THR A 98 -21.85 38.30 -36.05
CA THR A 98 -21.39 39.53 -35.37
C THR A 98 -21.93 39.93 -33.98
N ALA A 99 -20.98 39.90 -33.04
CA ALA A 99 -20.66 40.86 -31.98
C ALA A 99 -21.47 40.88 -30.65
N ALA A 100 -20.73 40.48 -29.62
CA ALA A 100 -20.45 41.23 -28.39
C ALA A 100 -21.63 41.67 -27.50
N THR A 101 -21.72 41.06 -26.32
CA THR A 101 -21.55 41.73 -25.02
C THR A 101 -21.45 40.63 -23.96
N GLY A 102 -20.30 40.52 -23.29
CA GLY A 102 -20.10 39.53 -22.23
C GLY A 102 -20.85 39.88 -20.95
N PRO A 103 -20.93 38.93 -20.00
CA PRO A 103 -20.92 39.27 -18.59
C PRO A 103 -19.50 39.03 -18.07
N ALA A 104 -18.63 40.01 -18.26
CA ALA A 104 -17.56 40.26 -17.31
C ALA A 104 -18.21 40.86 -16.06
N ALA A 105 -18.71 40.01 -15.16
CA ALA A 105 -19.13 40.43 -13.84
C ALA A 105 -18.98 39.26 -12.83
N THR A 106 -18.01 39.46 -11.94
CA THR A 106 -17.94 38.95 -10.56
C THR A 106 -17.83 37.42 -10.34
N ARG A 107 -16.65 36.87 -10.63
CA ARG A 107 -16.14 35.63 -9.96
C ARG A 107 -15.67 35.90 -8.51
N ALA A 108 -16.38 36.79 -7.79
CA ALA A 108 -16.06 37.24 -6.44
C ALA A 108 -17.21 36.97 -5.47
N ALA A 109 -17.61 35.70 -5.35
CA ALA A 109 -18.35 35.12 -4.22
C ALA A 109 -18.26 33.59 -4.41
N ARG A 110 -17.88 32.74 -3.45
CA ARG A 110 -18.37 32.67 -2.07
C ARG A 110 -17.41 31.85 -1.17
N PRO A 111 -16.64 32.45 -0.25
CA PRO A 111 -16.05 31.71 0.88
C PRO A 111 -17.12 30.98 1.73
N ALA A 112 -18.36 31.49 1.72
CA ALA A 112 -19.51 30.90 2.42
C ALA A 112 -19.93 29.51 1.88
N ALA A 113 -19.77 29.23 0.58
CA ALA A 113 -20.13 27.93 -0.01
C ALA A 113 -19.12 26.83 0.35
N ARG A 114 -17.82 27.18 0.42
CA ARG A 114 -16.75 26.29 0.90
C ARG A 114 -16.91 26.02 2.41
N ARG A 115 -17.26 27.04 3.20
CA ARG A 115 -17.51 26.91 4.65
C ARG A 115 -18.67 25.97 4.97
N ARG A 116 -19.76 26.01 4.19
CA ARG A 116 -20.93 25.11 4.35
C ARG A 116 -20.63 23.64 4.04
N ARG A 117 -19.61 23.36 3.23
CA ARG A 117 -19.20 21.99 2.83
C ARG A 117 -18.23 21.34 3.83
N ILE A 118 -17.42 22.14 4.51
CA ILE A 118 -16.43 21.67 5.50
C ILE A 118 -17.05 21.53 6.90
N LEU A 119 -18.07 22.35 7.21
CA LEU A 119 -18.78 22.33 8.50
C LEU A 119 -19.30 20.93 8.91
N PRO A 120 -20.01 20.15 8.08
CA PRO A 120 -20.51 18.84 8.48
C PRO A 120 -19.39 17.85 8.80
N ALA A 121 -18.27 17.89 8.06
CA ALA A 121 -17.11 17.04 8.32
C ALA A 121 -16.42 17.41 9.66
N LEU A 122 -16.30 18.71 9.95
CA LEU A 122 -15.75 19.18 11.22
C LEU A 122 -16.66 18.87 12.40
N VAL A 123 -17.98 19.01 12.25
CA VAL A 123 -18.96 18.67 13.29
C VAL A 123 -18.93 17.17 13.58
N LEU A 124 -18.89 16.33 12.55
CA LEU A 124 -18.76 14.88 12.73
C LEU A 124 -17.45 14.52 13.46
N GLY A 125 -16.33 15.11 13.05
CA GLY A 125 -15.04 14.93 13.71
C GLY A 125 -15.06 15.36 15.17
N ALA A 126 -15.64 16.52 15.48
CA ALA A 126 -15.76 17.02 16.85
C ALA A 126 -16.66 16.11 17.71
N VAL A 127 -17.79 15.64 17.18
CA VAL A 127 -18.66 14.69 17.89
C VAL A 127 -17.91 13.39 18.20
N LEU A 128 -17.16 12.84 17.24
CA LEU A 128 -16.36 11.63 17.47
C LEU A 128 -15.31 11.83 18.57
N VAL A 129 -14.62 12.97 18.60
CA VAL A 129 -13.64 13.28 19.64
C VAL A 129 -14.30 13.42 21.01
N VAL A 130 -15.45 14.10 21.10
CA VAL A 130 -16.19 14.25 22.37
C VAL A 130 -16.70 12.89 22.88
N VAL A 131 -17.21 12.04 21.99
CA VAL A 131 -17.63 10.68 22.34
C VAL A 131 -16.43 9.85 22.81
N TRP A 132 -15.29 9.94 22.14
CA TRP A 132 -14.07 9.25 22.56
C TRP A 132 -13.58 9.73 23.94
N GLU A 133 -13.51 11.05 24.15
CA GLU A 133 -13.09 11.65 25.44
C GLU A 133 -14.02 11.21 26.58
N THR A 134 -15.33 11.24 26.36
CA THR A 134 -16.31 10.84 27.37
C THR A 134 -16.18 9.35 27.70
N VAL A 135 -16.07 8.47 26.70
CA VAL A 135 -15.86 7.03 26.92
C VAL A 135 -14.53 6.77 27.64
N ALA A 136 -13.43 7.42 27.25
CA ALA A 136 -12.14 7.25 27.89
C ALA A 136 -12.16 7.71 29.37
N ARG A 137 -12.88 8.78 29.69
CA ARG A 137 -13.01 9.30 31.07
C ARG A 137 -13.97 8.50 31.95
N THR A 138 -14.93 7.79 31.37
CA THR A 138 -15.89 6.98 32.16
C THR A 138 -15.25 5.78 32.86
N GLY A 139 -14.01 5.42 32.51
CA GLY A 139 -13.31 4.26 33.09
C GLY A 139 -13.87 2.91 32.64
N LEU A 140 -14.85 2.90 31.72
CA LEU A 140 -15.41 1.68 31.11
C LEU A 140 -14.35 0.88 30.34
N VAL A 141 -13.30 1.56 29.85
CA VAL A 141 -12.17 0.97 29.14
C VAL A 141 -10.89 1.37 29.89
N PRO A 142 -9.99 0.43 30.24
CA PRO A 142 -8.71 0.77 30.85
C PRO A 142 -7.90 1.72 29.94
N ALA A 143 -7.25 2.73 30.52
CA ALA A 143 -6.48 3.74 29.79
C ALA A 143 -5.36 3.16 28.91
N VAL A 144 -4.91 1.94 29.23
CA VAL A 144 -3.96 1.16 28.42
C VAL A 144 -4.54 0.79 27.05
N PHE A 145 -5.86 0.62 26.92
CA PHE A 145 -6.49 0.31 25.63
C PHE A 145 -6.97 1.56 24.90
N LEU A 146 -7.46 2.56 25.65
CA LEU A 146 -8.04 3.77 25.06
C LEU A 146 -7.63 5.01 25.88
N PRO A 147 -6.48 5.63 25.56
CA PRO A 147 -6.07 6.86 26.22
C PRO A 147 -7.02 8.00 25.85
N ALA A 148 -7.22 8.93 26.77
CA ALA A 148 -8.02 10.12 26.52
C ALA A 148 -7.34 11.01 25.45
N PRO A 149 -8.08 11.54 24.46
CA PRO A 149 -7.59 12.52 23.50
C PRO A 149 -6.76 13.65 24.12
N THR A 150 -7.12 14.14 25.31
CA THR A 150 -6.33 15.17 26.01
C THR A 150 -4.93 14.69 26.38
N ALA A 151 -4.80 13.46 26.89
CA ALA A 151 -3.50 12.89 27.25
C ALA A 151 -2.63 12.65 26.00
N VAL A 152 -3.24 12.26 24.88
CA VAL A 152 -2.54 12.15 23.59
C VAL A 152 -2.05 13.52 23.12
N ALA A 153 -2.86 14.57 23.27
CA ALA A 153 -2.50 15.92 22.87
C ALA A 153 -1.36 16.51 23.73
N GLU A 154 -1.39 16.29 25.04
CA GLU A 154 -0.31 16.67 25.96
C GLU A 154 0.99 15.96 25.59
N ARG A 155 0.92 14.64 25.37
CA ARG A 155 2.08 13.84 24.96
C ARG A 155 2.66 14.29 23.63
N LEU A 156 1.80 14.60 22.66
CA LEU A 156 2.22 15.13 21.37
C LEU A 156 2.93 16.49 21.52
N ALA A 157 2.42 17.37 22.39
CA ALA A 157 3.05 18.66 22.65
C ALA A 157 4.44 18.50 23.30
N GLU A 158 4.59 17.56 24.23
CA GLU A 158 5.91 17.21 24.82
C GLU A 158 6.87 16.66 23.77
N ASP A 159 6.44 15.71 22.95
CA ASP A 159 7.30 15.07 21.96
C ASP A 159 7.71 16.07 20.84
N LEU A 160 6.86 17.05 20.53
CA LEU A 160 7.15 18.14 19.58
C LEU A 160 8.12 19.18 20.18
N THR A 161 7.94 19.57 21.44
CA THR A 161 8.82 20.56 22.11
C THR A 161 10.21 20.02 22.39
N THR A 162 10.31 18.73 22.73
CA THR A 162 11.60 18.04 22.95
C THR A 162 12.31 17.66 21.65
N GLY A 163 11.64 17.76 20.50
CA GLY A 163 12.17 17.34 19.20
C GLY A 163 12.39 15.82 19.08
N GLY A 164 11.88 15.03 20.03
CA GLY A 164 12.11 13.59 20.11
C GLY A 164 11.58 12.84 18.88
N LEU A 165 10.47 13.31 18.31
CA LEU A 165 9.82 12.74 17.11
C LEU A 165 10.49 13.17 15.79
N ALA A 166 11.03 14.39 15.72
CA ALA A 166 11.54 14.96 14.48
C ALA A 166 12.70 14.13 13.88
N ARG A 167 13.52 13.52 14.74
CA ARG A 167 14.63 12.65 14.31
C ARG A 167 14.18 11.37 13.59
N TYR A 168 12.95 10.92 13.84
CA TYR A 168 12.38 9.72 13.24
C TYR A 168 11.63 10.02 11.93
N VAL A 169 11.23 11.27 11.71
CA VAL A 169 10.53 11.68 10.49
C VAL A 169 11.43 11.58 9.26
N LEU A 170 12.69 12.02 9.39
CA LEU A 170 13.60 12.11 8.26
C LEU A 170 13.98 10.73 7.68
N PRO A 171 14.33 9.70 8.47
CA PRO A 171 14.58 8.36 7.94
C PRO A 171 13.39 7.80 7.15
N THR A 172 12.18 7.84 7.73
CA THR A 172 10.96 7.36 7.05
C THR A 172 10.69 8.12 5.76
N LEU A 173 10.94 9.43 5.74
CA LEU A 173 10.79 10.25 4.53
C LEU A 173 11.80 9.85 3.45
N VAL A 174 13.07 9.64 3.81
CA VAL A 174 14.12 9.21 2.89
C VAL A 174 13.78 7.85 2.28
N GLU A 175 13.37 6.89 3.10
CA GLU A 175 12.93 5.55 2.67
C GLU A 175 11.75 5.63 1.71
N ALA A 176 10.72 6.43 2.05
CA ALA A 176 9.55 6.61 1.20
C ALA A 176 9.87 7.29 -0.13
N VAL A 177 10.77 8.29 -0.14
CA VAL A 177 11.22 8.98 -1.37
C VAL A 177 12.03 8.06 -2.26
N LEU A 178 13.03 7.36 -1.69
CA LEU A 178 13.88 6.43 -2.44
C LEU A 178 13.06 5.27 -3.02
N GLY A 179 12.16 4.70 -2.23
CA GLY A 179 11.26 3.65 -2.67
C GLY A 179 10.30 4.12 -3.77
N SER A 180 9.74 5.32 -3.63
CA SER A 180 8.88 5.91 -4.67
C SER A 180 9.65 6.17 -5.96
N ALA A 181 10.87 6.69 -5.87
CA ALA A 181 11.72 6.96 -7.02
C ALA A 181 12.10 5.68 -7.75
N LEU A 182 12.51 4.64 -7.01
CA LEU A 182 12.83 3.32 -7.56
C LEU A 182 11.59 2.67 -8.21
N GLY A 183 10.44 2.70 -7.52
CA GLY A 183 9.19 2.17 -8.03
C GLY A 183 8.74 2.87 -9.32
N ALA A 184 8.79 4.21 -9.35
CA ALA A 184 8.44 5.00 -10.53
C ALA A 184 9.40 4.75 -11.70
N ALA A 185 10.72 4.66 -11.43
CA ALA A 185 11.73 4.40 -12.45
C ALA A 185 11.52 3.07 -13.18
N VAL A 186 10.94 2.05 -12.50
CA VAL A 186 10.64 0.74 -13.10
C VAL A 186 9.21 0.70 -13.66
N ALA A 187 8.24 1.27 -12.96
CA ALA A 187 6.83 1.20 -13.34
C ALA A 187 6.50 2.02 -14.59
N LEU A 188 7.10 3.21 -14.77
CA LEU A 188 6.79 4.07 -15.93
C LEU A 188 7.23 3.43 -17.26
N PRO A 189 8.48 2.93 -17.42
CA PRO A 189 8.88 2.26 -18.66
C PRO A 189 8.09 0.98 -18.91
N LEU A 190 7.83 0.19 -17.86
CA LEU A 190 7.08 -1.05 -17.99
C LEU A 190 5.62 -0.78 -18.35
N GLY A 191 5.01 0.27 -17.80
CA GLY A 191 3.64 0.69 -18.11
C GLY A 191 3.49 1.09 -19.58
N TYR A 192 4.47 1.83 -20.10
CA TYR A 192 4.53 2.14 -21.52
C TYR A 192 4.70 0.87 -22.39
N LEU A 193 5.55 -0.07 -21.97
CA LEU A 193 5.73 -1.35 -22.70
C LEU A 193 4.44 -2.19 -22.74
N VAL A 194 3.72 -2.25 -21.62
CA VAL A 194 2.42 -2.93 -21.48
C VAL A 194 1.36 -2.26 -22.34
N PHE A 195 1.35 -0.93 -22.39
CA PHE A 195 0.46 -0.17 -23.27
C PHE A 195 0.72 -0.49 -24.76
N ARG A 196 1.99 -0.56 -25.17
CA ARG A 196 2.36 -0.74 -26.58
C ARG A 196 2.13 -2.16 -27.10
N SER A 197 2.27 -3.18 -26.26
CA SER A 197 2.20 -4.59 -26.66
C SER A 197 0.92 -5.27 -26.16
N ARG A 198 0.06 -5.70 -27.10
CA ARG A 198 -1.14 -6.51 -26.77
C ARG A 198 -0.80 -7.80 -26.05
N HIS A 199 0.33 -8.44 -26.40
CA HIS A 199 0.78 -9.65 -25.72
C HIS A 199 1.25 -9.36 -24.29
N ALA A 200 1.98 -8.26 -24.07
CA ALA A 200 2.40 -7.87 -22.74
C ALA A 200 1.20 -7.53 -21.85
N SER A 201 0.20 -6.82 -22.38
CA SER A 201 -1.06 -6.55 -21.69
C SER A 201 -1.81 -7.82 -21.29
N ALA A 202 -2.07 -8.72 -22.24
CA ALA A 202 -2.78 -9.97 -21.95
C ALA A 202 -2.02 -10.87 -20.96
N ALA A 203 -0.68 -10.84 -20.99
CA ALA A 203 0.15 -11.60 -20.07
C ALA A 203 0.18 -10.97 -18.67
N LEU A 204 0.41 -9.65 -18.55
CA LEU A 204 0.70 -8.99 -17.27
C LEU A 204 -0.55 -8.60 -16.48
N GLU A 205 -1.67 -8.30 -17.12
CA GLU A 205 -2.91 -7.89 -16.43
C GLU A 205 -3.36 -8.83 -15.30
N PRO A 206 -3.43 -10.17 -15.48
CA PRO A 206 -3.81 -11.08 -14.39
C PRO A 206 -2.78 -11.08 -13.25
N TYR A 207 -1.48 -10.98 -13.55
CA TYR A 207 -0.43 -10.94 -12.52
C TYR A 207 -0.43 -9.62 -11.75
N ILE A 208 -0.73 -8.50 -12.40
CA ILE A 208 -0.89 -7.19 -11.77
C ILE A 208 -2.07 -7.21 -10.79
N ALA A 209 -3.19 -7.85 -11.16
CA ALA A 209 -4.32 -7.99 -10.26
C ALA A 209 -4.01 -8.93 -9.09
N ALA A 210 -3.36 -10.07 -9.36
CA ALA A 210 -3.02 -11.07 -8.35
C ALA A 210 -1.99 -10.56 -7.33
N SER A 211 -1.00 -9.78 -7.76
CA SER A 211 0.03 -9.25 -6.87
C SER A 211 -0.52 -8.29 -5.82
N GLN A 212 -1.64 -7.60 -6.11
CA GLN A 212 -2.33 -6.74 -5.14
C GLN A 212 -2.99 -7.51 -3.99
N ALA A 213 -3.22 -8.81 -4.17
CA ALA A 213 -3.74 -9.67 -3.10
C ALA A 213 -2.67 -9.99 -2.04
N ILE A 214 -1.38 -9.81 -2.36
CA ILE A 214 -0.29 -10.12 -1.45
C ILE A 214 -0.12 -8.96 -0.45
N PRO A 215 -0.34 -9.19 0.87
CA PRO A 215 -0.17 -8.15 1.86
C PRO A 215 1.32 -7.80 2.02
N ALA A 216 1.65 -6.51 2.01
CA ALA A 216 3.04 -6.05 2.15
C ALA A 216 3.70 -6.50 3.46
N VAL A 217 2.94 -6.63 4.54
CA VAL A 217 3.42 -7.12 5.84
C VAL A 217 4.01 -8.53 5.73
N ALA A 218 3.48 -9.38 4.82
CA ALA A 218 4.00 -10.73 4.61
C ALA A 218 5.28 -10.76 3.76
N LEU A 219 5.49 -9.75 2.89
CA LEU A 219 6.72 -9.62 2.10
C LEU A 219 7.90 -9.15 2.96
N ALA A 220 7.63 -8.41 4.04
CA ALA A 220 8.67 -7.76 4.81
C ALA A 220 9.74 -8.73 5.37
N PRO A 221 9.38 -9.84 6.04
CA PRO A 221 10.38 -10.81 6.52
C PRO A 221 11.18 -11.48 5.40
N LEU A 222 10.56 -11.73 4.23
CA LEU A 222 11.24 -12.33 3.08
C LEU A 222 12.31 -11.40 2.49
N LEU A 223 12.01 -10.10 2.42
CA LEU A 223 12.98 -9.10 1.95
C LEU A 223 14.18 -9.00 2.88
N VAL A 224 13.97 -9.06 4.20
CA VAL A 224 15.07 -9.09 5.17
C VAL A 224 15.89 -10.37 5.04
N LEU A 225 15.24 -11.51 4.81
CA LEU A 225 15.94 -12.78 4.60
C LEU A 225 16.85 -12.75 3.36
N TRP A 226 16.40 -12.11 2.27
CA TRP A 226 17.16 -12.04 1.03
C TRP A 226 18.20 -10.93 0.98
N LEU A 227 17.88 -9.76 1.53
CA LEU A 227 18.66 -8.53 1.36
C LEU A 227 19.39 -8.12 2.65
N GLY A 228 19.11 -8.79 3.76
CA GLY A 228 19.62 -8.44 5.09
C GLY A 228 18.83 -7.30 5.74
N TYR A 229 19.34 -6.80 6.87
CA TYR A 229 18.80 -5.65 7.58
C TYR A 229 19.37 -4.33 7.04
N GLY A 230 18.56 -3.27 7.07
CA GLY A 230 19.00 -1.91 6.75
C GLY A 230 18.02 -1.17 5.86
N LEU A 231 18.52 -0.13 5.18
CA LEU A 231 17.71 0.75 4.33
C LEU A 231 17.15 0.03 3.09
N LEU A 232 17.96 -0.86 2.50
CA LEU A 232 17.67 -1.49 1.21
C LEU A 232 16.37 -2.33 1.19
N PRO A 233 16.11 -3.26 2.13
CA PRO A 233 14.85 -4.03 2.14
C PRO A 233 13.61 -3.13 2.31
N ILE A 234 13.70 -2.06 3.09
CA ILE A 234 12.59 -1.11 3.29
C ILE A 234 12.31 -0.35 1.99
N VAL A 235 13.36 0.16 1.33
CA VAL A 235 13.25 0.85 0.04
C VAL A 235 12.65 -0.06 -1.04
N VAL A 236 13.05 -1.34 -1.07
CA VAL A 236 12.48 -2.33 -2.01
C VAL A 236 11.01 -2.60 -1.69
N LEU A 237 10.63 -2.73 -0.41
CA LEU A 237 9.22 -2.89 -0.02
C LEU A 237 8.38 -1.68 -0.48
N CYS A 238 8.86 -0.47 -0.23
CA CYS A 238 8.24 0.77 -0.70
C CYS A 238 8.09 0.77 -2.22
N ALA A 239 9.15 0.40 -2.96
CA ALA A 239 9.12 0.34 -4.41
C ALA A 239 8.08 -0.67 -4.93
N LEU A 240 7.96 -1.84 -4.31
CA LEU A 240 6.95 -2.85 -4.67
C LEU A 240 5.52 -2.34 -4.47
N LEU A 241 5.27 -1.60 -3.38
CA LEU A 241 3.97 -1.00 -3.08
C LEU A 241 3.60 0.12 -4.06
N VAL A 242 4.59 0.92 -4.46
CA VAL A 242 4.42 2.05 -5.38
C VAL A 242 4.33 1.60 -6.84
N PHE A 243 4.98 0.50 -7.19
CA PHE A 243 5.10 0.02 -8.56
C PHE A 243 3.75 -0.19 -9.24
N PHE A 244 2.84 -0.94 -8.61
CA PHE A 244 1.54 -1.29 -9.21
C PHE A 244 0.60 -0.10 -9.46
N PRO A 245 0.35 0.82 -8.49
CA PRO A 245 -0.52 1.96 -8.74
C PRO A 245 0.03 2.89 -9.82
N ILE A 246 1.36 3.09 -9.88
CA ILE A 246 1.98 3.88 -10.96
C ILE A 246 1.83 3.17 -12.31
N LEU A 247 2.13 1.87 -12.36
CA LEU A 247 2.02 1.06 -13.57
C LEU A 247 0.60 1.13 -14.14
N LEU A 248 -0.41 0.89 -13.28
CA LEU A 248 -1.81 0.86 -13.68
C LEU A 248 -2.31 2.25 -14.12
N ALA A 249 -1.96 3.31 -13.38
CA ALA A 249 -2.33 4.68 -13.75
C ALA A 249 -1.69 5.11 -15.08
N THR A 250 -0.48 4.63 -15.37
CA THR A 250 0.21 4.87 -16.65
C THR A 250 -0.48 4.14 -17.81
N VAL A 251 -0.76 2.84 -17.65
CA VAL A 251 -1.44 2.04 -18.67
C VAL A 251 -2.84 2.57 -18.95
N LEU A 252 -3.62 2.86 -17.90
CA LEU A 252 -4.98 3.39 -18.05
C LEU A 252 -4.95 4.79 -18.65
N GLY A 253 -4.05 5.67 -18.22
CA GLY A 253 -3.91 7.02 -18.75
C GLY A 253 -3.60 7.05 -20.25
N LEU A 254 -2.72 6.16 -20.71
CA LEU A 254 -2.40 6.03 -22.14
C LEU A 254 -3.55 5.39 -22.94
N ARG A 255 -4.35 4.50 -22.33
CA ARG A 255 -5.51 3.88 -22.99
C ARG A 255 -6.73 4.79 -23.09
N THR A 256 -6.85 5.79 -22.22
CA THR A 256 -7.95 6.77 -22.26
C THR A 256 -7.77 7.84 -23.34
N LEU A 257 -6.64 7.83 -24.05
CA LEU A 257 -6.38 8.77 -25.13
C LEU A 257 -7.34 8.53 -26.30
N ASP A 258 -7.82 9.63 -26.88
CA ASP A 258 -8.69 9.58 -28.05
C ASP A 258 -7.91 9.00 -29.25
N PRO A 259 -8.36 7.85 -29.82
CA PRO A 259 -7.70 7.24 -30.96
C PRO A 259 -7.63 8.18 -32.17
N ASP A 260 -8.57 9.12 -32.32
CA ASP A 260 -8.60 10.06 -33.44
C ASP A 260 -7.47 11.10 -33.34
N VAL A 261 -7.17 11.58 -32.13
CA VAL A 261 -6.04 12.49 -31.87
C VAL A 261 -4.71 11.79 -32.17
N VAL A 262 -4.57 10.54 -31.77
CA VAL A 262 -3.38 9.73 -32.04
C VAL A 262 -3.24 9.41 -33.53
N ALA A 263 -4.35 9.14 -34.22
CA ALA A 263 -4.36 8.90 -35.66
C ALA A 263 -3.99 10.15 -36.46
N ALA A 264 -4.54 11.32 -36.11
CA ALA A 264 -4.21 12.60 -36.74
C ALA A 264 -2.71 12.91 -36.63
N ALA A 265 -2.12 12.77 -35.43
CA ALA A 265 -0.69 12.98 -35.23
C ALA A 265 0.19 12.02 -36.06
N ARG A 266 -0.26 10.77 -36.28
CA ARG A 266 0.43 9.82 -37.14
C ARG A 266 0.37 10.22 -38.62
N LEU A 267 -0.74 10.79 -39.08
CA LEU A 267 -0.89 11.30 -40.45
C LEU A 267 0.04 12.51 -40.69
N ASP A 268 0.26 13.34 -39.67
CA ASP A 268 1.21 14.45 -39.70
C ASP A 268 2.70 14.01 -39.61
N GLY A 269 2.98 12.70 -39.63
CA GLY A 269 4.33 12.16 -39.67
C GLY A 269 4.98 11.95 -38.30
N ALA A 270 4.23 11.98 -37.19
CA ALA A 270 4.79 11.69 -35.88
C ALA A 270 5.26 10.22 -35.78
N GLY A 271 6.58 10.01 -35.79
CA GLY A 271 7.19 8.71 -35.52
C GLY A 271 6.96 8.25 -34.07
N SER A 272 7.16 6.96 -33.76
CA SER A 272 6.79 6.37 -32.46
C SER A 272 7.33 7.13 -31.23
N TRP A 273 8.58 7.62 -31.28
CA TRP A 273 9.15 8.41 -30.18
C TRP A 273 8.62 9.84 -30.12
N SER A 274 8.38 10.46 -31.28
CA SER A 274 7.80 11.81 -31.35
C SER A 274 6.35 11.80 -30.86
N LEU A 275 5.58 10.79 -31.25
CA LEU A 275 4.21 10.55 -30.83
C LEU A 275 4.14 10.37 -29.31
N LEU A 276 5.02 9.53 -28.73
CA LEU A 276 5.10 9.37 -27.29
C LEU A 276 5.37 10.70 -26.60
N ARG A 277 6.47 11.38 -26.97
CA ARG A 277 6.95 12.57 -26.24
C ARG A 277 6.03 13.79 -26.38
N HIS A 278 5.43 13.99 -27.55
CA HIS A 278 4.68 15.22 -27.86
C HIS A 278 3.16 15.06 -27.81
N VAL A 279 2.63 13.83 -27.85
CA VAL A 279 1.18 13.59 -27.90
C VAL A 279 0.75 12.71 -26.73
N GLU A 280 1.27 11.49 -26.65
CA GLU A 280 0.80 10.52 -25.65
C GLU A 280 1.18 10.93 -24.22
N LEU A 281 2.45 11.33 -23.99
CA LEU A 281 2.95 11.69 -22.67
C LEU A 281 2.27 12.95 -22.11
N PRO A 282 2.10 14.07 -22.85
CA PRO A 282 1.41 15.25 -22.34
C PRO A 282 -0.06 14.99 -22.05
N LEU A 283 -0.76 14.23 -22.90
CA LEU A 283 -2.17 13.92 -22.69
C LEU A 283 -2.38 12.94 -21.51
N ALA A 284 -1.48 11.99 -21.30
CA ALA A 284 -1.55 11.03 -20.20
C ALA A 284 -0.94 11.57 -18.88
N TRP A 285 -0.25 12.71 -18.92
CA TRP A 285 0.47 13.29 -17.77
C TRP A 285 -0.39 13.45 -16.51
N PRO A 286 -1.65 13.95 -16.57
CA PRO A 286 -2.49 14.08 -15.37
C PRO A 286 -2.79 12.72 -14.71
N SER A 287 -2.98 11.68 -15.51
CA SER A 287 -3.22 10.32 -15.01
C SER A 287 -1.95 9.74 -14.37
N ILE A 288 -0.79 9.92 -15.01
CA ILE A 288 0.50 9.48 -14.47
C ILE A 288 0.79 10.17 -13.14
N LEU A 289 0.58 11.49 -13.05
CA LEU A 289 0.77 12.25 -11.80
C LEU A 289 -0.18 11.79 -10.70
N THR A 290 -1.44 11.50 -11.02
CA THR A 290 -2.39 10.92 -10.06
C THR A 290 -1.89 9.57 -9.55
N GLY A 291 -1.36 8.73 -10.44
CA GLY A 291 -0.73 7.45 -10.09
C GLY A 291 0.47 7.61 -9.16
N VAL A 292 1.39 8.52 -9.49
CA VAL A 292 2.57 8.84 -8.68
C VAL A 292 2.15 9.36 -7.30
N ARG A 293 1.14 10.24 -7.22
CA ARG A 293 0.62 10.76 -5.94
C ARG A 293 0.05 9.66 -5.05
N ASN A 294 -0.76 8.77 -5.63
CA ASN A 294 -1.31 7.64 -4.91
C ASN A 294 -0.21 6.65 -4.49
N GLY A 295 0.72 6.36 -5.40
CA GLY A 295 1.89 5.53 -5.14
C GLY A 295 2.74 6.07 -3.99
N PHE A 296 3.07 7.36 -3.98
CA PHE A 296 3.86 7.97 -2.92
C PHE A 296 3.19 7.83 -1.54
N THR A 297 1.87 7.96 -1.48
CA THR A 297 1.09 7.77 -0.23
C THR A 297 1.23 6.33 0.28
N LEU A 298 1.21 5.35 -0.63
CA LEU A 298 1.48 3.95 -0.32
C LEU A 298 2.94 3.71 0.06
N SER A 299 3.89 4.47 -0.51
CA SER A 299 5.31 4.41 -0.12
C SER A 299 5.52 4.82 1.33
N VAL A 300 4.87 5.89 1.79
CA VAL A 300 4.93 6.31 3.21
C VAL A 300 4.39 5.21 4.12
N THR A 301 3.27 4.58 3.72
CA THR A 301 2.72 3.42 4.44
C THR A 301 3.71 2.25 4.43
N GLY A 302 4.34 1.99 3.28
CA GLY A 302 5.37 0.98 3.10
C GLY A 302 6.60 1.17 3.98
N ALA A 303 7.08 2.41 4.09
CA ALA A 303 8.24 2.75 4.92
C ALA A 303 7.93 2.45 6.39
N VAL A 304 6.76 2.89 6.88
CA VAL A 304 6.33 2.62 8.25
C VAL A 304 6.18 1.13 8.52
N VAL A 305 5.54 0.38 7.61
CA VAL A 305 5.39 -1.07 7.75
C VAL A 305 6.75 -1.76 7.71
N GLY A 306 7.64 -1.33 6.81
CA GLY A 306 9.02 -1.84 6.72
C GLY A 306 9.78 -1.60 8.01
N GLU A 307 9.83 -0.37 8.50
CA GLU A 307 10.47 -0.01 9.77
C GLU A 307 9.86 -0.74 10.97
N PHE A 308 8.54 -0.96 10.96
CA PHE A 308 7.82 -1.64 12.03
C PHE A 308 8.15 -3.14 12.10
N VAL A 309 8.22 -3.81 10.95
CA VAL A 309 8.43 -5.27 10.86
C VAL A 309 9.90 -5.64 10.81
N MET A 310 10.70 -4.90 10.04
CA MET A 310 12.12 -5.21 9.76
C MET A 310 13.08 -4.51 10.72
N GLY A 311 12.59 -3.53 11.49
CA GLY A 311 13.43 -2.57 12.21
C GLY A 311 13.89 -1.42 11.32
N GLY A 312 14.48 -0.39 11.92
CA GLY A 312 14.87 0.83 11.22
C GLY A 312 15.15 1.98 12.17
N HIS A 313 15.24 3.19 11.64
CA HIS A 313 15.56 4.39 12.43
C HIS A 313 14.46 5.45 12.44
N GLY A 314 13.32 5.23 11.77
CA GLY A 314 12.23 6.19 11.74
C GLY A 314 10.98 5.78 12.51
N LEU A 315 9.85 6.34 12.10
CA LEU A 315 8.60 6.36 12.86
C LEU A 315 8.00 4.96 13.06
N GLY A 316 8.16 4.04 12.12
CA GLY A 316 7.66 2.67 12.28
C GLY A 316 8.40 1.90 13.36
N MET A 317 9.71 2.13 13.53
CA MET A 317 10.47 1.53 14.63
C MET A 317 10.04 2.12 15.98
N LEU A 318 9.84 3.45 16.05
CA LEU A 318 9.31 4.09 17.26
C LEU A 318 7.94 3.51 17.65
N LEU A 319 7.06 3.27 16.66
CA LEU A 319 5.77 2.65 16.90
C LEU A 319 5.90 1.24 17.49
N SER A 320 6.79 0.42 16.92
CA SER A 320 7.09 -0.93 17.41
C SER A 320 7.64 -0.91 18.85
N ALA A 321 8.59 -0.02 19.14
CA ALA A 321 9.17 0.14 20.47
C ALA A 321 8.14 0.57 21.54
N ARG A 322 7.25 1.50 21.19
CA ARG A 322 6.16 1.95 22.09
C ARG A 322 5.10 0.86 22.29
N GLY A 323 4.85 0.06 21.26
CA GLY A 323 4.01 -1.14 21.32
C GLY A 323 4.54 -2.17 22.33
N LEU A 324 5.84 -2.47 22.27
CA LEU A 324 6.49 -3.38 23.22
C LEU A 324 6.48 -2.85 24.66
N ALA A 325 6.53 -1.52 24.84
CA ALA A 325 6.44 -0.87 26.15
C ALA A 325 4.99 -0.71 26.67
N ALA A 326 3.98 -1.12 25.90
CA ALA A 326 2.56 -0.86 26.17
C ALA A 326 2.24 0.63 26.43
N ASP A 327 3.02 1.54 25.83
CA ASP A 327 2.81 2.98 25.89
C ASP A 327 1.81 3.41 24.82
N THR A 328 0.54 3.11 25.07
CA THR A 328 -0.55 3.36 24.12
C THR A 328 -0.71 4.85 23.82
N THR A 329 -0.52 5.73 24.81
CA THR A 329 -0.53 7.19 24.60
C THR A 329 0.55 7.60 23.60
N GLY A 330 1.77 7.07 23.72
CA GLY A 330 2.86 7.27 22.78
C GLY A 330 2.59 6.73 21.37
N ILE A 331 1.92 5.57 21.27
CA ILE A 331 1.48 5.00 19.98
C ILE A 331 0.52 5.95 19.26
N PHE A 332 -0.51 6.45 19.95
CA PHE A 332 -1.45 7.42 19.35
C PHE A 332 -0.76 8.73 18.95
N SER A 333 0.15 9.25 19.77
CA SER A 333 0.97 10.43 19.43
C SER A 333 1.77 10.21 18.14
N ALA A 334 2.48 9.08 18.03
CA ALA A 334 3.27 8.73 16.84
C ALA A 334 2.39 8.55 15.59
N LEU A 335 1.21 7.91 15.73
CA LEU A 335 0.25 7.76 14.64
C LEU A 335 -0.28 9.11 14.14
N ILE A 336 -0.56 10.06 15.03
CA ILE A 336 -0.99 11.41 14.63
C ILE A 336 0.11 12.11 13.83
N VAL A 337 1.37 12.04 14.28
CA VAL A 337 2.50 12.60 13.52
C VAL A 337 2.63 11.92 12.16
N LEU A 338 2.46 10.61 12.09
CA LEU A 338 2.52 9.89 10.83
C LEU A 338 1.39 10.30 9.88
N CYS A 339 0.16 10.45 10.38
CA CYS A 339 -0.96 10.97 9.60
C CYS A 339 -0.69 12.39 9.12
N ALA A 340 -0.15 13.27 9.97
CA ALA A 340 0.21 14.64 9.61
C ALA A 340 1.30 14.66 8.53
N LEU A 341 2.31 13.79 8.63
CA LEU A 341 3.37 13.64 7.63
C LEU A 341 2.77 13.19 6.28
N ALA A 342 1.97 12.13 6.28
CA ALA A 342 1.32 11.61 5.08
C ALA A 342 0.40 12.66 4.42
N MET A 343 -0.40 13.38 5.21
CA MET A 343 -1.27 14.46 4.71
C MET A 343 -0.45 15.63 4.14
N THR A 344 0.65 15.99 4.80
CA THR A 344 1.54 17.07 4.33
C THR A 344 2.14 16.71 2.98
N ILE A 345 2.69 15.50 2.86
CA ILE A 345 3.24 14.96 1.62
C ILE A 345 2.17 14.91 0.52
N TYR A 346 1.00 14.35 0.81
CA TYR A 346 -0.10 14.26 -0.15
C TYR A 346 -0.55 15.65 -0.63
N GLY A 347 -0.66 16.61 0.30
CA GLY A 347 -0.99 17.99 0.01
C GLY A 347 0.06 18.71 -0.84
N LEU A 348 1.34 18.48 -0.54
CA LEU A 348 2.47 19.00 -1.32
C LEU A 348 2.44 18.45 -2.75
N LEU A 349 2.37 17.13 -2.93
CA LEU A 349 2.31 16.52 -4.26
C LEU A 349 1.10 17.02 -5.06
N GLY A 350 -0.08 17.14 -4.43
CA GLY A 350 -1.27 17.69 -5.08
C GLY A 350 -1.14 19.19 -5.40
N ALA A 351 -0.33 19.95 -4.67
CA ALA A 351 -0.03 21.33 -5.01
C ALA A 351 0.94 21.44 -6.20
N LEU A 352 1.94 20.55 -6.29
CA LEU A 352 2.83 20.46 -7.46
C LEU A 352 2.07 20.05 -8.72
N GLU A 353 1.15 19.09 -8.61
CA GLU A 353 0.30 18.64 -9.71
C GLU A 353 -0.51 19.79 -10.31
N ARG A 354 -1.18 20.58 -9.46
CA ARG A 354 -1.96 21.76 -9.92
C ARG A 354 -1.10 22.79 -10.64
N ARG A 355 0.11 23.07 -10.13
CA ARG A 355 1.04 24.02 -10.75
C ARG A 355 1.61 23.54 -12.10
N THR A 356 1.58 22.23 -12.36
CA THR A 356 2.08 21.67 -13.63
C THR A 356 0.94 21.52 -14.65
N ALA A 357 -0.31 21.55 -14.17
CA ALA A 357 -1.51 21.49 -15.02
C ALA A 357 -1.99 22.89 -15.48
N ASP A 358 -1.63 23.94 -14.75
CA ASP A 358 -1.82 25.35 -15.12
C ASP A 358 -0.70 25.84 -16.07
#